data_AF-A0A0D2CR32-F1
#
_entry.id   AF-A0A0D2CR32-F1
#
_cell.length_a   1.000
_cell.length_b   1.000
_cell.length_c   1.000
_cell.angle_alpha   90.00
_cell.angle_beta   90.00
_cell.angle_gamma   90.00
#
_symmetry.space_group_name_H-M   'P 1'
#
loop_
_entity.id
_entity.type
_entity.pdbx_description
1 polymer ?
#
loop_
_entity_poly.entity_id
_entity_poly.type
_entity_poly.pdbx_seq_one_letter_code
_entity_poly.pdbx_strand_id
1 'polypeptide(L)'
;MLRPGVAVQAYLESRALFWHKLIPFFATSIDFLGDLALSAEYLVVHRKSDYATPSKPNPEFAPLRNICEFLNALHIYAEEARQGMTRAIEAHHFCSHKSKSCGIHGFEVGSGMLALPKPSAEEHDKWTELETEAMKEVAGLYGKTLHFWQVDHGDELPLGYPMLMGSLTLHTQIPNLSEALDPRNKEWDIDHEEKANIRAKEGVRGPGVHANADSWWKEAEDKAKRKLFDKATDTIIR
;
A
#
# COMPACT_ATOMS: atom_id res chain seq x y z
N MET A 1 13.80 -25.35 -5.86
CA MET A 1 12.49 -24.73 -6.14
C MET A 1 11.70 -24.66 -4.84
N LEU A 2 11.73 -23.52 -4.15
CA LEU A 2 10.96 -23.28 -2.93
C LEU A 2 9.54 -22.83 -3.31
N ARG A 3 8.52 -23.28 -2.57
CA ARG A 3 7.11 -22.98 -2.88
C ARG A 3 6.77 -21.52 -2.51
N PRO A 4 5.80 -20.89 -3.20
CA PRO A 4 5.46 -19.45 -3.07
C PRO A 4 4.97 -18.97 -1.69
N GLY A 5 4.72 -19.87 -0.73
CA GLY A 5 4.20 -19.51 0.60
C GLY A 5 5.28 -19.23 1.67
N VAL A 6 6.56 -19.41 1.36
CA VAL A 6 7.64 -19.36 2.37
C VAL A 6 7.95 -17.92 2.80
N ALA A 7 7.82 -16.93 1.91
CA ALA A 7 8.09 -15.53 2.23
C ALA A 7 7.05 -14.93 3.20
N VAL A 8 5.77 -15.26 3.00
CA VAL A 8 4.66 -14.81 3.86
C VAL A 8 4.70 -15.52 5.21
N GLN A 9 5.02 -16.82 5.22
CA GLN A 9 5.19 -17.58 6.45
C GLN A 9 6.38 -17.07 7.27
N ALA A 10 7.52 -16.74 6.63
CA ALA A 10 8.68 -16.18 7.30
C ALA A 10 8.39 -14.80 7.93
N TYR A 11 7.60 -13.95 7.28
CA TYR A 11 7.15 -12.68 7.84
C TYR A 11 6.29 -12.87 9.10
N LEU A 12 5.32 -13.80 9.07
CA LEU A 12 4.46 -14.09 10.21
C LEU A 12 5.17 -14.81 11.36
N GLU A 13 6.11 -15.71 11.05
CA GLU A 13 6.89 -16.48 12.04
C GLU A 13 7.96 -15.62 12.74
N SER A 14 8.55 -14.62 12.06
CA SER A 14 9.53 -13.71 12.65
C SER A 14 8.96 -12.88 13.82
N ARG A 15 7.65 -12.57 13.80
CA ARG A 15 6.96 -11.87 14.92
C ARG A 15 6.72 -12.77 16.14
N ALA A 16 6.64 -14.09 15.97
CA ALA A 16 6.40 -15.02 17.07
C ALA A 16 7.66 -15.27 17.92
N LEU A 17 8.85 -15.24 17.31
CA LEU A 17 10.12 -15.54 17.99
C LEU A 17 10.71 -14.37 18.79
N PHE A 18 10.33 -13.12 18.47
CA PHE A 18 10.82 -11.91 19.17
C PHE A 18 10.32 -11.83 20.63
N TRP A 19 9.14 -12.37 20.94
CA TRP A 19 8.55 -12.31 22.29
C TRP A 19 9.02 -13.40 23.25
N HIS A 20 9.67 -14.46 22.77
CA HIS A 20 10.14 -15.57 23.63
C HIS A 20 11.54 -15.33 24.25
N LYS A 21 12.32 -14.35 23.75
CA LYS A 21 13.71 -14.12 24.19
C LYS A 21 13.92 -12.95 25.15
N LEU A 22 12.86 -12.23 25.54
CA LEU A 22 12.94 -11.07 26.45
C LEU A 22 12.33 -11.29 27.85
N ILE A 23 12.01 -12.53 28.22
CA ILE A 23 11.42 -12.88 29.53
C ILE A 23 12.36 -13.71 30.43
N PRO A 24 13.65 -13.34 30.60
CA PRO A 24 14.26 -13.71 31.87
C PRO A 24 15.19 -12.61 32.39
N PHE A 25 14.67 -11.43 32.76
CA PHE A 25 15.50 -10.47 33.53
C PHE A 25 14.80 -9.70 34.65
N PHE A 26 13.49 -9.83 34.87
CA PHE A 26 12.81 -9.20 36.00
C PHE A 26 11.75 -10.12 36.60
N ALA A 27 12.19 -11.17 37.30
CA ALA A 27 11.32 -11.95 38.18
C ALA A 27 12.12 -12.58 39.32
N THR A 28 12.70 -11.75 40.19
CA THR A 28 12.94 -12.17 41.58
C THR A 28 12.55 -11.03 42.51
N SER A 29 11.63 -11.36 43.42
CA SER A 29 11.12 -10.57 44.55
C SER A 29 10.21 -9.37 44.25
N ILE A 30 8.91 -9.54 44.55
CA ILE A 30 8.23 -8.87 45.68
C ILE A 30 6.77 -9.36 45.67
N ASP A 31 6.48 -10.25 46.62
CA ASP A 31 5.14 -10.49 47.14
C ASP A 31 4.88 -9.44 48.23
N PHE A 32 3.92 -8.52 48.05
CA PHE A 32 3.15 -7.95 49.16
C PHE A 32 1.98 -7.09 48.66
N LEU A 33 0.76 -7.50 49.02
CA LEU A 33 -0.49 -6.72 49.23
C LEU A 33 -0.89 -5.71 48.14
N GLY A 34 -1.98 -5.88 47.41
CA GLY A 34 -3.34 -6.00 47.95
C GLY A 34 -4.06 -4.65 47.82
N ASP A 35 -4.88 -4.53 46.76
CA ASP A 35 -5.98 -3.57 46.58
C ASP A 35 -5.72 -2.06 46.67
N LEU A 36 -5.51 -1.47 45.48
CA LEU A 36 -6.10 -0.19 45.09
C LEU A 36 -6.39 -0.22 43.58
N ALA A 37 -7.28 -1.13 43.21
CA ALA A 37 -7.98 -1.12 41.94
C ALA A 37 -9.12 -0.09 42.02
N LEU A 38 -8.98 1.06 41.35
CA LEU A 38 -10.08 1.91 40.83
C LEU A 38 -9.53 3.17 40.15
N SER A 39 -8.85 3.03 39.00
CA SER A 39 -8.73 4.14 38.01
C SER A 39 -8.20 3.75 36.62
N ALA A 40 -8.22 2.47 36.20
CA ALA A 40 -7.66 2.07 34.90
C ALA A 40 -8.56 1.13 34.08
N GLU A 41 -9.88 1.17 34.30
CA GLU A 41 -10.86 0.58 33.39
C GLU A 41 -11.11 1.55 32.23
N TYR A 42 -10.25 1.55 31.21
CA TYR A 42 -10.69 1.85 29.82
C TYR A 42 -9.66 1.50 28.73
N LEU A 43 -8.44 1.10 29.08
CA LEU A 43 -7.46 0.55 28.14
C LEU A 43 -6.90 -0.73 28.76
N VAL A 44 -6.78 -1.80 27.98
CA VAL A 44 -6.34 -3.16 28.36
C VAL A 44 -7.48 -4.11 28.78
N VAL A 45 -8.25 -4.55 27.79
CA VAL A 45 -8.77 -5.93 27.71
C VAL A 45 -8.13 -6.47 26.44
N HIS A 46 -7.07 -7.28 26.51
CA HIS A 46 -7.22 -8.73 26.59
C HIS A 46 -6.23 -9.34 27.59
N ARG A 47 -6.79 -9.76 28.72
CA ARG A 47 -6.18 -10.67 29.69
C ARG A 47 -6.10 -12.07 29.06
N LYS A 48 -4.96 -12.75 29.25
CA LYS A 48 -4.77 -14.19 28.97
C LYS A 48 -5.96 -15.00 29.53
N SER A 49 -6.78 -15.57 28.66
CA SER A 49 -7.77 -16.60 28.98
C SER A 49 -7.85 -17.54 27.79
N ASP A 50 -7.48 -18.80 28.01
CA ASP A 50 -7.87 -19.97 27.23
C ASP A 50 -7.40 -20.03 25.77
N TYR A 51 -6.14 -20.42 25.56
CA TYR A 51 -5.75 -21.09 24.32
C TYR A 51 -6.40 -22.50 24.29
N ALA A 52 -7.69 -22.54 23.97
CA ALA A 52 -8.28 -23.73 23.41
C ALA A 52 -7.50 -24.08 22.11
N THR A 53 -7.27 -25.38 21.91
CA THR A 53 -6.79 -25.99 20.65
C THR A 53 -7.25 -25.19 19.43
N PRO A 54 -6.40 -24.95 18.40
CA PRO A 54 -6.76 -24.12 17.26
C PRO A 54 -8.05 -24.67 16.62
N SER A 55 -9.16 -23.98 16.88
CA SER A 55 -10.45 -24.32 16.30
C SER A 55 -10.33 -24.18 14.80
N LYS A 56 -10.89 -25.13 14.05
CA LYS A 56 -10.92 -25.11 12.58
C LYS A 56 -11.32 -23.70 12.09
N PRO A 57 -10.67 -23.14 11.06
CA PRO A 57 -10.92 -21.77 10.62
C PRO A 57 -12.40 -21.53 10.31
N ASN A 58 -13.07 -20.62 11.03
CA ASN A 58 -14.50 -20.32 10.84
C ASN A 58 -14.78 -19.88 9.38
N PRO A 59 -15.57 -20.64 8.59
CA PRO A 59 -15.87 -20.34 7.19
C PRO A 59 -16.66 -19.04 6.96
N GLU A 60 -17.19 -18.41 8.02
CA GLU A 60 -18.06 -17.23 7.95
C GLU A 60 -17.33 -15.90 7.60
N PHE A 61 -16.00 -15.84 7.69
CA PHE A 61 -15.20 -14.63 7.40
C PHE A 61 -14.50 -14.63 6.03
N ALA A 62 -15.13 -15.22 5.01
CA ALA A 62 -14.57 -15.37 3.66
C ALA A 62 -14.00 -14.07 3.02
N PRO A 63 -14.57 -12.85 3.18
CA PRO A 63 -14.02 -11.64 2.56
C PRO A 63 -12.62 -11.27 3.08
N LEU A 64 -12.36 -11.46 4.39
CA LEU A 64 -11.09 -11.10 5.03
C LEU A 64 -9.95 -12.06 4.66
N ARG A 65 -10.26 -13.26 4.18
CA ARG A 65 -9.25 -14.26 3.75
C ARG A 65 -8.64 -13.96 2.38
N ASN A 66 -9.23 -13.05 1.62
CA ASN A 66 -8.74 -12.65 0.31
C ASN A 66 -7.87 -11.38 0.35
N ILE A 67 -7.58 -10.86 1.55
CA ILE A 67 -6.56 -9.83 1.73
C ILE A 67 -5.21 -10.50 1.50
N CYS A 68 -4.57 -10.18 0.38
CA CYS A 68 -3.36 -10.86 -0.05
C CYS A 68 -2.13 -10.19 0.55
N GLU A 69 -1.99 -8.89 0.36
CA GLU A 69 -0.71 -8.20 0.59
C GLU A 69 -0.95 -6.76 1.05
N PHE A 70 -0.06 -6.29 1.93
CA PHE A 70 0.07 -4.88 2.28
C PHE A 70 0.93 -4.20 1.22
N LEU A 71 0.42 -3.13 0.62
CA LEU A 71 1.10 -2.40 -0.44
C LEU A 71 1.26 -0.93 -0.03
N ASN A 72 2.38 -0.34 -0.42
CA ASN A 72 2.62 1.09 -0.32
C ASN A 72 2.96 1.67 -1.70
N ALA A 73 2.26 2.73 -2.07
CA ALA A 73 2.47 3.48 -3.31
C ALA A 73 1.99 4.92 -3.13
N LEU A 74 2.28 5.79 -4.10
CA LEU A 74 1.63 7.10 -4.17
C LEU A 74 0.31 6.98 -4.92
N HIS A 75 -0.75 7.48 -4.32
CA HIS A 75 -2.04 7.64 -4.96
C HIS A 75 -2.43 9.11 -5.05
N ILE A 76 -3.36 9.41 -5.94
CA ILE A 76 -3.86 10.76 -6.17
C ILE A 76 -5.36 10.83 -5.99
N TYR A 77 -5.88 12.00 -5.62
CA TYR A 77 -7.33 12.19 -5.57
C TYR A 77 -7.91 12.18 -7.00
N ALA A 78 -8.72 11.18 -7.33
CA ALA A 78 -9.19 10.95 -8.70
C ALA A 78 -10.02 12.13 -9.25
N GLU A 79 -10.76 12.83 -8.37
CA GLU A 79 -11.55 13.99 -8.78
C GLU A 79 -10.69 15.20 -9.15
N GLU A 80 -9.58 15.41 -8.45
CA GLU A 80 -8.61 16.45 -8.80
C GLU A 80 -7.89 16.11 -10.10
N ALA A 81 -7.53 14.82 -10.26
CA ALA A 81 -6.93 14.30 -11.48
C ALA A 81 -7.81 14.61 -12.70
N ARG A 82 -9.12 14.39 -12.61
CA ARG A 82 -10.10 14.73 -13.66
C ARG A 82 -10.10 16.21 -14.05
N GLN A 83 -9.64 17.08 -13.17
CA GLN A 83 -9.58 18.53 -13.40
C GLN A 83 -8.20 18.97 -13.91
N GLY A 84 -7.25 18.03 -14.06
CA GLY A 84 -5.88 18.29 -14.45
C GLY A 84 -5.00 18.76 -13.29
N MET A 85 -5.42 18.50 -12.05
CA MET A 85 -4.65 18.77 -10.85
C MET A 85 -4.18 17.45 -10.25
N THR A 86 -2.94 17.40 -9.77
CA THR A 86 -2.41 16.18 -9.15
C THR A 86 -1.93 16.49 -7.75
N ARG A 87 -2.62 15.93 -6.76
CA ARG A 87 -2.20 15.91 -5.37
C ARG A 87 -1.96 14.46 -4.98
N ALA A 88 -0.68 14.13 -4.80
CA ALA A 88 -0.25 12.79 -4.46
C ALA A 88 -0.05 12.64 -2.96
N ILE A 89 -0.42 11.48 -2.45
CA ILE A 89 -0.25 11.11 -1.07
C ILE A 89 0.23 9.66 -0.99
N GLU A 90 1.02 9.38 0.04
CA GLU A 90 1.42 8.02 0.36
C GLU A 90 0.22 7.22 0.86
N ALA A 91 -0.04 6.08 0.22
CA ALA A 91 -1.20 5.25 0.50
C ALA A 91 -0.77 3.84 0.93
N HIS A 92 -1.02 3.54 2.20
CA HIS A 92 -0.88 2.20 2.76
C HIS A 92 -2.21 1.47 2.63
N HIS A 93 -2.25 0.37 1.89
CA HIS A 93 -3.50 -0.34 1.66
C HIS A 93 -3.30 -1.84 1.53
N PHE A 94 -4.38 -2.57 1.78
CA PHE A 94 -4.45 -4.00 1.58
C PHE A 94 -5.21 -4.30 0.31
N CYS A 95 -4.61 -5.07 -0.59
CA CYS A 95 -5.27 -5.46 -1.83
C CYS A 95 -6.03 -6.79 -1.63
N SER A 96 -7.24 -6.87 -2.18
CA SER A 96 -8.03 -8.10 -2.19
C SER A 96 -8.53 -8.39 -3.60
N HIS A 97 -8.45 -9.65 -4.02
CA HIS A 97 -8.60 -10.00 -5.43
C HIS A 97 -9.92 -10.70 -5.72
N LYS A 98 -10.53 -10.28 -6.83
CA LYS A 98 -11.64 -11.01 -7.47
C LYS A 98 -11.26 -11.57 -8.86
N SER A 99 -10.26 -11.00 -9.55
CA SER A 99 -9.67 -11.52 -10.80
C SER A 99 -8.26 -10.96 -11.09
N LYS A 100 -7.44 -11.69 -11.86
CA LYS A 100 -6.03 -11.37 -12.21
C LYS A 100 -5.85 -10.73 -13.60
N SER A 101 -6.84 -10.00 -14.09
CA SER A 101 -6.93 -9.63 -15.52
C SER A 101 -6.78 -8.13 -15.82
N CYS A 102 -6.43 -7.30 -14.83
CA CYS A 102 -6.39 -5.86 -15.01
C CYS A 102 -5.04 -5.30 -14.57
N GLY A 103 -4.26 -4.74 -15.50
CA GLY A 103 -2.91 -4.25 -15.24
C GLY A 103 -2.85 -2.84 -14.67
N ILE A 104 -3.81 -2.43 -13.83
CA ILE A 104 -3.83 -1.05 -13.30
C ILE A 104 -2.68 -0.77 -12.33
N HIS A 105 -2.14 -1.79 -11.64
CA HIS A 105 -0.89 -1.67 -10.88
C HIS A 105 0.36 -1.74 -11.76
N GLY A 106 0.21 -1.92 -13.08
CA GLY A 106 1.34 -2.15 -13.98
C GLY A 106 2.38 -1.01 -13.94
N PHE A 107 1.91 0.24 -13.88
CA PHE A 107 2.80 1.38 -13.73
C PHE A 107 3.41 1.45 -12.34
N GLU A 108 2.62 1.26 -11.27
CA GLU A 108 3.13 1.34 -9.89
C GLU A 108 4.23 0.32 -9.63
N VAL A 109 4.03 -0.90 -10.10
CA VAL A 109 5.03 -1.96 -10.02
C VAL A 109 6.22 -1.65 -10.92
N GLY A 110 5.98 -1.34 -12.19
CA GLY A 110 7.03 -1.14 -13.18
C GLY A 110 7.94 0.06 -12.89
N SER A 111 7.39 1.13 -12.31
CA SER A 111 8.13 2.34 -11.93
C SER A 111 8.92 2.20 -10.63
N GLY A 112 8.83 1.06 -9.93
CA GLY A 112 9.44 0.92 -8.61
C GLY A 112 8.71 1.67 -7.49
N MET A 113 7.66 2.44 -7.83
CA MET A 113 6.87 3.22 -6.89
C MET A 113 6.16 2.33 -5.88
N LEU A 114 5.63 1.19 -6.29
CA LEU A 114 5.01 0.24 -5.36
C LEU A 114 6.10 -0.55 -4.64
N ALA A 115 6.06 -0.56 -3.31
CA ALA A 115 6.99 -1.31 -2.49
C ALA A 115 6.31 -2.02 -1.33
N LEU A 116 6.92 -3.13 -0.89
CA LEU A 116 6.56 -3.86 0.32
C LEU A 116 7.53 -3.48 1.46
N PRO A 117 7.03 -3.30 2.70
CA PRO A 117 7.89 -3.02 3.84
C PRO A 117 8.79 -4.22 4.12
N LYS A 118 10.09 -3.95 4.27
CA LYS A 118 11.09 -4.99 4.53
C LYS A 118 10.99 -5.52 5.96
N PRO A 119 10.92 -6.84 6.18
CA PRO A 119 11.05 -7.41 7.52
C PRO A 119 12.44 -7.13 8.10
N SER A 120 12.52 -6.75 9.37
CA SER A 120 13.81 -6.42 10.02
C SER A 120 14.81 -7.58 10.06
N ALA A 121 14.33 -8.82 9.92
CA ALA A 121 15.13 -10.04 9.93
C ALA A 121 15.75 -10.41 8.57
N GLU A 122 15.39 -9.71 7.49
CA GLU A 122 15.84 -10.03 6.13
C GLU A 122 16.88 -9.03 5.63
N GLU A 123 17.90 -9.55 4.95
CA GLU A 123 18.93 -8.79 4.23
C GLU A 123 18.33 -8.09 3.00
N HIS A 124 18.86 -6.92 2.64
CA HIS A 124 18.30 -6.07 1.57
C HIS A 124 18.23 -6.76 0.20
N ASP A 125 19.30 -7.41 -0.22
CA ASP A 125 19.37 -8.05 -1.54
C ASP A 125 18.38 -9.22 -1.64
N LYS A 126 18.36 -10.06 -0.59
CA LYS A 126 17.44 -11.19 -0.50
C LYS A 126 15.99 -10.73 -0.47
N TRP A 127 15.69 -9.66 0.26
CA TRP A 127 14.35 -9.07 0.27
C TRP A 127 13.96 -8.52 -1.11
N THR A 128 14.89 -7.87 -1.81
CA THR A 128 14.63 -7.30 -3.13
C THR A 128 14.28 -8.37 -4.16
N GLU A 129 14.93 -9.54 -4.12
CA GLU A 129 14.56 -10.70 -4.94
C GLU A 129 13.14 -11.20 -4.60
N LEU A 130 12.85 -11.42 -3.31
CA LEU A 130 11.54 -11.92 -2.87
C LEU A 130 10.40 -10.94 -3.18
N GLU A 131 10.62 -9.65 -2.97
CA GLU A 131 9.68 -8.59 -3.32
C GLU A 131 9.44 -8.58 -4.84
N THR A 132 10.50 -8.69 -5.64
CA THR A 132 10.39 -8.69 -7.12
C THR A 132 9.57 -9.88 -7.63
N GLU A 133 9.69 -11.05 -7.00
CA GLU A 133 8.83 -12.20 -7.32
C GLU A 133 7.36 -11.94 -6.93
N ALA A 134 7.10 -11.34 -5.77
CA ALA A 134 5.74 -10.95 -5.38
C ALA A 134 5.16 -9.94 -6.38
N MET A 135 5.98 -8.99 -6.85
CA MET A 135 5.57 -7.97 -7.82
C MET A 135 5.07 -8.54 -9.15
N LYS A 136 5.50 -9.76 -9.56
CA LYS A 136 4.98 -10.44 -10.76
C LYS A 136 3.51 -10.78 -10.62
N GLU A 137 3.07 -11.14 -9.42
CA GLU A 137 1.65 -11.31 -9.12
C GLU A 137 0.96 -9.95 -8.96
N VAL A 138 1.59 -9.00 -8.27
CA VAL A 138 1.01 -7.69 -7.98
C VAL A 138 0.67 -6.89 -9.24
N ALA A 139 1.52 -6.97 -10.26
CA ALA A 139 1.30 -6.26 -11.51
C ALA A 139 -0.01 -6.67 -12.22
N GLY A 140 -0.55 -7.86 -11.90
CA GLY A 140 -1.82 -8.37 -12.43
C GLY A 140 -3.07 -8.00 -11.67
N LEU A 141 -2.93 -7.26 -10.58
CA LEU A 141 -4.01 -7.04 -9.64
C LEU A 141 -4.86 -5.83 -9.99
N TYR A 142 -6.13 -5.92 -9.61
CA TYR A 142 -7.07 -4.83 -9.64
C TYR A 142 -7.41 -4.39 -8.21
N GLY A 143 -7.13 -3.14 -7.88
CA GLY A 143 -7.52 -2.50 -6.63
C GLY A 143 -8.24 -1.18 -6.88
N LYS A 144 -9.12 -0.81 -5.95
CA LYS A 144 -9.59 0.57 -5.80
C LYS A 144 -9.23 1.00 -4.39
N THR A 145 -8.67 2.19 -4.27
CA THR A 145 -8.34 2.76 -2.97
C THR A 145 -9.34 3.86 -2.66
N LEU A 146 -9.94 3.79 -1.47
CA LEU A 146 -10.83 4.82 -0.95
C LEU A 146 -10.16 5.44 0.28
N HIS A 147 -10.01 6.75 0.27
CA HIS A 147 -9.58 7.53 1.42
C HIS A 147 -10.80 8.12 2.12
N PHE A 148 -11.08 7.64 3.33
CA PHE A 148 -12.24 8.10 4.10
C PHE A 148 -12.05 9.52 4.65
N TRP A 149 -10.81 9.94 4.85
CA TRP A 149 -10.46 11.30 5.25
C TRP A 149 -9.18 11.75 4.53
N GLN A 150 -9.00 13.06 4.38
CA GLN A 150 -7.81 13.64 3.75
C GLN A 150 -6.75 13.94 4.82
N VAL A 151 -5.71 13.12 4.88
CA VAL A 151 -4.62 13.25 5.86
C VAL A 151 -3.80 14.53 5.68
N ASP A 152 -3.81 15.09 4.48
CA ASP A 152 -2.99 16.20 4.03
C ASP A 152 -3.71 17.56 4.05
N HIS A 153 -4.99 17.59 4.40
CA HIS A 153 -5.79 18.82 4.43
C HIS A 153 -5.60 19.66 5.70
N GLY A 154 -5.00 19.08 6.76
CA GLY A 154 -4.72 19.78 8.02
C GLY A 154 -5.93 19.91 8.95
N ASP A 155 -6.99 19.12 8.72
CA ASP A 155 -8.17 19.09 9.57
C ASP A 155 -7.86 18.51 10.95
N GLU A 156 -8.45 19.09 12.00
CA GLU A 156 -8.26 18.63 13.39
C GLU A 156 -8.88 17.24 13.62
N LEU A 157 -9.95 16.92 12.89
CA LEU A 157 -10.67 15.66 12.97
C LEU A 157 -10.77 15.03 11.58
N PRO A 158 -10.78 13.68 11.49
CA PRO A 158 -10.91 12.96 10.22
C PRO A 158 -12.35 13.00 9.71
N LEU A 159 -12.83 14.20 9.38
CA LEU A 159 -14.14 14.47 8.85
C LEU A 159 -14.06 14.63 7.33
N GLY A 160 -15.12 14.23 6.64
CA GLY A 160 -15.20 14.34 5.18
C GLY A 160 -15.99 13.21 4.57
N TYR A 161 -16.19 13.31 3.26
CA TYR A 161 -16.74 12.21 2.47
C TYR A 161 -15.60 11.36 1.92
N PRO A 162 -15.81 10.04 1.74
CA PRO A 162 -14.80 9.18 1.16
C PRO A 162 -14.42 9.61 -0.25
N MET A 163 -13.13 9.73 -0.50
CA MET A 163 -12.54 10.10 -1.77
C MET A 163 -12.04 8.86 -2.50
N LEU A 164 -12.37 8.77 -3.80
CA LEU A 164 -11.75 7.80 -4.68
C LEU A 164 -10.32 8.22 -4.99
N MET A 165 -9.41 7.29 -4.78
CA MET A 165 -8.00 7.45 -5.10
C MET A 165 -7.68 6.75 -6.41
N GLY A 166 -6.84 7.38 -7.23
CA GLY A 166 -6.32 6.85 -8.46
C GLY A 166 -4.82 6.58 -8.37
N SER A 167 -4.35 5.67 -9.20
CA SER A 167 -2.94 5.44 -9.41
C SER A 167 -2.36 6.37 -10.48
N LEU A 168 -1.05 6.59 -10.43
CA LEU A 168 -0.29 7.12 -11.54
C LEU A 168 -0.16 6.07 -12.64
N THR A 169 -0.21 6.51 -13.89
CA THR A 169 0.05 5.69 -15.09
C THR A 169 1.28 6.16 -15.85
N LEU A 170 1.81 7.34 -15.53
CA LEU A 170 2.98 7.97 -16.14
C LEU A 170 3.76 8.79 -15.11
N HIS A 171 5.08 8.84 -15.26
CA HIS A 171 5.99 9.62 -14.41
C HIS A 171 5.70 11.13 -14.46
N THR A 172 5.18 11.62 -15.58
CA THR A 172 4.92 13.04 -15.85
C THR A 172 3.63 13.57 -15.22
N GLN A 173 2.82 12.71 -14.61
CA GLN A 173 1.55 13.11 -13.98
C GLN A 173 1.75 13.87 -12.68
N ILE A 174 2.94 13.78 -12.08
CA ILE A 174 3.39 14.64 -11.00
C ILE A 174 4.69 15.33 -11.40
N PRO A 175 4.96 16.56 -10.89
CA PRO A 175 6.13 17.34 -11.28
C PRO A 175 7.47 16.62 -11.01
N ASN A 176 7.56 15.87 -9.91
CA ASN A 176 8.76 15.14 -9.53
C ASN A 176 8.41 13.88 -8.71
N LEU A 177 8.35 12.72 -9.37
CA LEU A 177 8.06 11.45 -8.71
C LEU A 177 9.14 11.04 -7.70
N SER A 178 10.42 11.29 -8.03
CA SER A 178 11.54 10.93 -7.16
C SER A 178 11.49 11.71 -5.86
N GLU A 179 11.23 13.02 -5.93
CA GLU A 179 11.07 13.88 -4.74
C GLU A 179 9.83 13.52 -3.92
N ALA A 180 8.71 13.18 -4.56
CA ALA A 180 7.51 12.73 -3.85
C ALA A 180 7.73 11.41 -3.09
N LEU A 181 8.62 10.54 -3.58
CA LEU A 181 8.98 9.26 -2.98
C LEU A 181 10.15 9.33 -2.00
N ASP A 182 10.93 10.41 -2.03
CA ASP A 182 12.16 10.57 -1.24
C ASP A 182 11.97 10.35 0.27
N PRO A 183 10.92 10.87 0.93
CA PRO A 183 10.71 10.63 2.36
C PRO A 183 10.61 9.14 2.70
N ARG A 184 9.77 8.41 1.96
CA ARG A 184 9.59 6.97 2.14
C ARG A 184 10.86 6.19 1.75
N ASN A 185 11.49 6.55 0.64
CA ASN A 185 12.70 5.89 0.17
C ASN A 185 13.84 5.99 1.20
N LYS A 186 13.98 7.14 1.85
CA LYS A 186 14.92 7.35 2.96
C LYS A 186 14.52 6.54 4.21
N GLU A 187 13.25 6.54 4.57
CA GLU A 187 12.76 5.79 5.73
C GLU A 187 12.99 4.29 5.57
N TRP A 188 12.77 3.76 4.36
CA TRP A 188 12.82 2.33 4.08
C TRP A 188 14.17 1.85 3.57
N ASP A 189 15.12 2.77 3.35
CA ASP A 189 16.43 2.52 2.75
C ASP A 189 16.30 1.75 1.42
N ILE A 190 15.52 2.35 0.50
CA ILE A 190 15.26 1.80 -0.84
C ILE A 190 15.49 2.85 -1.93
N ASP A 191 15.88 2.39 -3.11
CA ASP A 191 15.87 3.17 -4.34
C ASP A 191 14.79 2.63 -5.30
N HIS A 192 13.77 3.44 -5.55
CA HIS A 192 12.69 3.08 -6.46
C HIS A 192 13.14 2.96 -7.92
N GLU A 193 14.11 3.74 -8.40
CA GLU A 193 14.62 3.65 -9.77
C GLU A 193 15.44 2.37 -9.95
N GLU A 194 16.23 2.01 -8.94
CA GLU A 194 16.92 0.71 -8.91
C GLU A 194 15.92 -0.45 -8.97
N LYS A 195 14.86 -0.40 -8.14
CA LYS A 195 13.78 -1.39 -8.16
C LYS A 195 13.11 -1.47 -9.52
N ALA A 196 12.82 -0.33 -10.15
CA ALA A 196 12.26 -0.30 -11.51
C ALA A 196 13.17 -1.02 -12.52
N ASN A 197 14.47 -0.77 -12.45
CA ASN A 197 15.47 -1.40 -13.31
C ASN A 197 15.56 -2.92 -13.09
N ILE A 198 15.52 -3.38 -11.83
CA ILE A 198 15.51 -4.81 -11.49
C ILE A 198 14.24 -5.47 -12.05
N ARG A 199 13.07 -4.87 -11.79
CA ARG A 199 11.77 -5.38 -12.25
C ARG A 199 11.68 -5.46 -13.78
N ALA A 200 12.24 -4.47 -14.48
CA ALA A 200 12.32 -4.46 -15.93
C ALA A 200 13.20 -5.61 -16.47
N LYS A 201 14.35 -5.88 -15.83
CA LYS A 201 15.24 -7.00 -16.18
C LYS A 201 14.60 -8.36 -15.93
N GLU A 202 13.90 -8.49 -14.81
CA GLU A 202 13.19 -9.72 -14.40
C GLU A 202 11.85 -9.94 -15.14
N GLY A 203 11.50 -9.03 -16.06
CA GLY A 203 10.31 -9.16 -16.90
C GLY A 203 9.00 -9.02 -16.13
N VAL A 204 8.99 -8.29 -15.01
CA VAL A 204 7.77 -7.99 -14.25
C VAL A 204 6.86 -7.12 -15.11
N ARG A 205 5.79 -7.73 -15.63
CA ARG A 205 4.82 -7.06 -16.51
C ARG A 205 3.41 -7.44 -16.11
N GLY A 206 2.57 -6.43 -15.91
CA GLY A 206 1.14 -6.63 -15.73
C GLY A 206 0.46 -7.08 -17.04
N PRO A 207 -0.77 -7.63 -16.95
CA PRO A 207 -1.63 -7.77 -18.11
C PRO A 207 -1.93 -6.37 -18.70
N GLY A 208 -2.39 -6.31 -19.94
CA GLY A 208 -2.76 -5.03 -20.54
C GLY A 208 -3.78 -4.26 -19.68
N VAL A 209 -3.69 -2.92 -19.74
CA VAL A 209 -4.67 -2.04 -19.09
C VAL A 209 -6.03 -2.20 -19.79
N HIS A 210 -7.10 -2.39 -19.02
CA HIS A 210 -8.44 -2.54 -19.58
C HIS A 210 -8.92 -1.22 -20.22
N ALA A 211 -9.69 -1.29 -21.32
CA ALA A 211 -10.15 -0.11 -22.05
C ALA A 211 -10.91 0.92 -21.19
N ASN A 212 -11.63 0.45 -20.17
CA ASN A 212 -12.40 1.28 -19.23
C ASN A 212 -11.63 1.68 -17.95
N ALA A 213 -10.35 1.30 -17.82
CA ALA A 213 -9.51 1.76 -16.71
C ALA A 213 -9.09 3.22 -16.91
N ASP A 214 -8.61 3.83 -15.83
CA ASP A 214 -7.93 5.15 -15.84
C ASP A 214 -8.78 6.29 -16.44
N SER A 215 -10.10 6.19 -16.27
CA SER A 215 -11.08 7.16 -16.81
C SER A 215 -10.77 8.61 -16.42
N TRP A 216 -10.33 8.86 -15.18
CA TRP A 216 -10.00 10.19 -14.70
C TRP A 216 -8.86 10.84 -15.49
N TRP A 217 -7.88 10.06 -15.94
CA TRP A 217 -6.78 10.56 -16.78
C TRP A 217 -7.24 10.91 -18.19
N LYS A 218 -8.09 10.06 -18.78
CA LYS A 218 -8.69 10.29 -20.09
C LYS A 218 -9.53 11.57 -20.11
N GLU A 219 -10.36 11.75 -19.08
CA GLU A 219 -11.18 12.95 -18.92
C GLU A 219 -10.33 14.23 -18.77
N ALA A 220 -9.21 14.15 -18.06
CA ALA A 220 -8.28 15.27 -17.87
C ALA A 220 -7.64 15.69 -19.20
N GLU A 221 -7.14 14.72 -19.98
CA GLU A 221 -6.57 14.98 -21.31
C GLU A 221 -7.59 15.61 -22.26
N ASP A 222 -8.83 15.10 -22.28
CA ASP A 222 -9.88 15.62 -23.15
C ASP A 222 -10.27 17.05 -22.78
N LYS A 223 -10.28 17.39 -21.48
CA LYS A 223 -10.46 18.77 -21.02
C LYS A 223 -9.29 19.66 -21.45
N ALA A 224 -8.05 19.19 -21.35
CA ALA A 224 -6.88 19.95 -21.78
C ALA A 224 -6.90 20.23 -23.30
N LYS A 225 -7.22 19.21 -24.11
CA LYS A 225 -7.37 19.34 -25.57
C LYS A 225 -8.47 20.34 -25.95
N ARG A 226 -9.63 20.31 -25.27
CA ARG A 226 -10.70 21.31 -25.47
C ARG A 226 -10.24 22.73 -25.15
N LYS A 227 -9.58 22.96 -24.01
CA LYS A 227 -9.04 24.28 -23.66
C LYS A 227 -8.04 24.81 -24.69
N LEU A 228 -7.19 23.93 -25.24
CA LEU A 228 -6.26 24.28 -26.31
C LEU A 228 -6.98 24.67 -27.60
N PHE A 229 -8.01 23.92 -27.97
CA PHE A 229 -8.86 24.21 -29.13
C PHE A 229 -9.56 25.57 -28.98
N ASP A 230 -10.22 25.82 -27.85
CA ASP A 230 -10.93 27.07 -27.57
C ASP A 230 -9.99 28.28 -27.63
N LYS A 231 -8.78 28.15 -27.08
CA LYS A 231 -7.74 29.20 -27.13
C LYS A 231 -7.27 29.46 -28.56
N ALA A 232 -7.10 28.40 -29.37
CA ALA A 232 -6.73 28.54 -30.76
C ALA A 232 -7.83 29.22 -31.58
N THR A 233 -9.10 28.86 -31.37
CA THR A 233 -10.23 29.51 -32.04
C THR A 233 -10.38 30.97 -31.64
N ASP A 234 -10.22 31.30 -30.35
CA ASP A 234 -10.26 32.69 -29.88
C ASP A 234 -9.15 33.55 -30.49
N THR A 235 -7.99 32.95 -30.77
CA THR A 235 -6.87 33.64 -31.43
C THR A 235 -7.14 33.88 -32.92
N ILE A 236 -7.89 32.99 -33.57
CA ILE A 236 -8.25 33.11 -34.99
C ILE A 236 -9.40 34.11 -35.21
N ILE A 237 -10.30 34.24 -34.24
CA ILE A 237 -11.48 35.11 -34.32
C ILE A 237 -11.14 36.59 -33.99
N ARG A 238 -9.95 36.88 -33.47
CA ARG A 238 -9.44 38.24 -33.17
C ARG A 238 -8.53 38.76 -34.27
#